data_AF-A0A966WQZ7-F1
#
_entry.id   AF-A0A966WQZ7-F1
#
_cell.length_a   1.000
_cell.length_b   1.000
_cell.length_c   1.000
_cell.angle_alpha   90.00
_cell.angle_beta   90.00
_cell.angle_gamma   90.00
#
_symmetry.space_group_name_H-M   'P 1'
#
loop_
_entity.id
_entity.type
_entity.pdbx_description
1 polymer ?
#
loop_
_entity_poly.entity_id
_entity_poly.type
_entity_poly.pdbx_seq_one_letter_code
_entity_poly.pdbx_strand_id
1 'polypeptide(L)'
;MPIGAASVAWQTPAGTTAAALTVTTTAAVAWRAVSLNRTNLTTAATIRVRVGSAASLTTAPTYDSGTVSAGVAVGIGQALHVMPAAVSALAMRIDISDPANPDGYLNIPLAYAGPGTECSIAYSSDAGLDVRRGDTTTRGGQVFVDALSRARGWNLHLGYVRDATLSWLDQLEATAAQGRNILFVPRIGHARAASESVFGLLNPGRRGFASVNGR
;
A
#
# COMPACT_ATOMS: atom_id res chain seq x y z
N MET A 1 -12.16 -6.44 -11.43
CA MET A 1 -10.76 -6.87 -11.16
C MET A 1 -10.81 -8.11 -10.28
N PRO A 2 -9.84 -9.04 -10.31
CA PRO A 2 -9.81 -10.13 -9.35
C PRO A 2 -9.64 -9.51 -7.96
N ILE A 3 -10.75 -9.45 -7.24
CA ILE A 3 -10.83 -9.13 -5.82
C ILE A 3 -10.00 -10.22 -5.12
N GLY A 4 -9.25 -9.88 -4.06
CA GLY A 4 -8.58 -10.93 -3.29
C GLY A 4 -9.61 -11.98 -2.88
N ALA A 5 -9.25 -13.27 -2.93
CA ALA A 5 -10.23 -14.32 -2.69
C ALA A 5 -10.92 -14.10 -1.33
N ALA A 6 -12.25 -14.16 -1.30
CA ALA A 6 -13.03 -13.94 -0.09
C ALA A 6 -12.66 -14.91 1.06
N SER A 7 -12.06 -16.07 0.72
CA SER A 7 -11.55 -17.05 1.69
C SER A 7 -10.30 -16.61 2.46
N VAL A 8 -9.60 -15.57 2.01
CA VAL A 8 -8.38 -15.05 2.67
C VAL A 8 -8.48 -13.56 3.04
N ALA A 9 -9.61 -12.92 2.71
CA ALA A 9 -9.83 -11.52 3.03
C ALA A 9 -10.52 -11.35 4.38
N TRP A 10 -10.21 -10.26 5.06
CA TRP A 10 -11.08 -9.80 6.14
C TRP A 10 -12.37 -9.25 5.50
N GLN A 11 -13.51 -9.74 5.96
CA GLN A 11 -14.81 -9.33 5.43
C GLN A 11 -15.80 -9.08 6.58
N THR A 12 -16.57 -8.02 6.46
CA THR A 12 -17.69 -7.75 7.38
C THR A 12 -18.92 -8.59 7.02
N PRO A 13 -19.86 -8.79 7.96
CA PRO A 13 -21.16 -9.37 7.64
C PRO A 13 -21.91 -8.53 6.58
N ALA A 14 -22.79 -9.19 5.81
CA ALA A 14 -23.67 -8.49 4.87
C ALA A 14 -24.48 -7.39 5.59
N GLY A 15 -24.65 -6.24 4.92
CA GLY A 15 -25.28 -5.05 5.46
C GLY A 15 -24.35 -4.15 6.29
N THR A 16 -23.09 -4.56 6.53
CA THR A 16 -22.13 -3.78 7.32
C THR A 16 -21.15 -3.04 6.42
N THR A 17 -21.39 -1.75 6.21
CA THR A 17 -20.57 -0.84 5.39
C THR A 17 -19.68 0.10 6.20
N ALA A 18 -19.63 -0.09 7.53
CA ALA A 18 -18.70 0.61 8.41
C ALA A 18 -18.13 -0.36 9.45
N ALA A 19 -16.81 -0.33 9.64
CA ALA A 19 -16.11 -1.17 10.61
C ALA A 19 -14.73 -0.59 10.92
N ALA A 20 -14.01 -1.21 11.85
CA ALA A 20 -12.66 -0.77 12.19
C ALA A 20 -11.69 -1.94 12.30
N LEU A 21 -10.47 -1.70 11.82
CA LEU A 21 -9.32 -2.57 12.01
C LEU A 21 -8.42 -1.95 13.07
N THR A 22 -7.93 -2.75 14.03
CA THR A 22 -6.92 -2.30 15.01
C THR A 22 -5.71 -3.22 14.93
N VAL A 23 -4.54 -2.64 14.69
CA VAL A 23 -3.25 -3.31 14.72
C VAL A 23 -2.56 -2.91 16.01
N THR A 24 -2.09 -3.90 16.77
CA THR A 24 -1.38 -3.70 18.03
C THR A 24 -0.01 -4.36 17.98
N THR A 25 0.96 -3.79 18.68
CA THR A 25 2.32 -4.30 18.81
C THR A 25 2.68 -4.45 20.28
N THR A 26 3.63 -5.34 20.59
CA THR A 26 4.10 -5.59 21.96
C THR A 26 5.06 -4.52 22.47
N ALA A 27 5.65 -3.73 21.56
CA ALA A 27 6.50 -2.58 21.85
C ALA A 27 6.10 -1.40 20.97
N ALA A 28 6.43 -0.18 21.41
CA ALA A 28 6.12 1.01 20.62
C ALA A 28 6.89 0.97 19.29
N VAL A 29 6.17 1.13 18.19
CA VAL A 29 6.74 1.20 16.84
C VAL A 29 6.43 2.55 16.22
N ALA A 30 7.28 2.98 15.29
CA ALA A 30 7.03 4.18 14.51
C ALA A 30 5.93 3.89 13.48
N TRP A 31 4.76 4.49 13.65
CA TRP A 31 3.67 4.46 12.69
C TRP A 31 3.82 5.64 11.74
N ARG A 32 3.79 5.40 10.42
CA ARG A 32 3.85 6.46 9.39
C ARG A 32 2.73 6.37 8.39
N ALA A 33 2.41 5.17 7.93
CA ALA A 33 1.47 4.98 6.83
C ALA A 33 0.58 3.76 7.06
N VAL A 34 -0.61 3.85 6.48
CA VAL A 34 -1.52 2.72 6.30
C VAL A 34 -1.98 2.66 4.86
N SER A 35 -2.09 1.46 4.32
CA SER A 35 -2.75 1.22 3.04
C SER A 35 -3.64 -0.02 3.12
N LEU A 36 -4.84 0.10 2.56
CA LEU A 36 -5.78 -1.01 2.38
C LEU A 36 -5.81 -1.32 0.88
N ASN A 37 -5.62 -2.57 0.51
CA ASN A 37 -5.31 -2.97 -0.86
C ASN A 37 -6.26 -4.04 -1.35
N ARG A 38 -6.62 -3.97 -2.65
CA ARG A 38 -7.54 -4.88 -3.33
C ARG A 38 -8.93 -4.95 -2.68
N THR A 39 -9.35 -3.83 -2.11
CA THR A 39 -10.63 -3.67 -1.42
C THR A 39 -11.78 -3.52 -2.41
N ASN A 40 -13.00 -3.75 -1.93
CA ASN A 40 -14.22 -3.38 -2.64
C ASN A 40 -14.72 -1.97 -2.28
N LEU A 41 -13.87 -1.14 -1.65
CA LEU A 41 -14.24 0.23 -1.28
C LEU A 41 -14.55 1.06 -2.52
N THR A 42 -15.55 1.94 -2.40
CA THR A 42 -15.92 2.88 -3.46
C THR A 42 -15.15 4.20 -3.35
N THR A 43 -15.28 5.06 -4.35
CA THR A 43 -14.73 6.43 -4.32
C THR A 43 -15.35 7.31 -3.22
N ALA A 44 -16.51 6.92 -2.67
CA ALA A 44 -17.16 7.60 -1.56
C ALA A 44 -16.67 7.13 -0.18
N ALA A 45 -15.82 6.10 -0.14
CA ALA A 45 -15.28 5.58 1.11
C ALA A 45 -14.46 6.63 1.85
N THR A 46 -14.59 6.61 3.17
CA THR A 46 -13.82 7.43 4.10
C THR A 46 -13.08 6.54 5.09
N ILE A 47 -11.95 7.05 5.56
CA ILE A 47 -11.17 6.42 6.63
C ILE A 47 -10.86 7.44 7.72
N ARG A 48 -10.67 6.95 8.93
CA ARG A 48 -10.10 7.71 10.05
C ARG A 48 -9.00 6.88 10.69
N VAL A 49 -7.80 7.43 10.71
CA VAL A 49 -6.61 6.78 11.27
C VAL A 49 -6.32 7.39 12.63
N ARG A 50 -6.29 6.53 13.64
CA ARG A 50 -6.01 6.88 15.03
C ARG A 50 -4.83 6.08 15.52
N VAL A 51 -3.86 6.73 16.14
CA VAL A 51 -2.65 6.08 16.66
C VAL A 51 -2.47 6.47 18.11
N GLY A 52 -2.08 5.52 18.96
CA GLY A 52 -1.82 5.75 20.36
C GLY A 52 -1.56 4.46 21.12
N SER A 53 -1.49 4.57 22.45
CA SER A 53 -1.17 3.42 23.33
C SER A 53 -2.36 2.96 24.17
N ALA A 54 -3.51 3.62 24.05
CA ALA A 54 -4.73 3.24 24.77
C ALA A 54 -5.48 2.11 24.04
N ALA A 55 -6.16 1.24 24.78
CA ALA A 55 -6.84 0.06 24.23
C ALA A 55 -7.94 0.37 23.20
N SER A 56 -8.65 1.49 23.33
CA SER A 56 -9.78 1.84 22.45
C SER A 56 -9.41 2.86 21.35
N LEU A 57 -8.37 3.67 21.55
CA LEU A 57 -7.97 4.81 20.70
C LEU A 57 -9.10 5.82 20.36
N THR A 58 -10.25 5.75 21.04
CA THR A 58 -11.44 6.56 20.72
C THR A 58 -11.45 7.92 21.40
N THR A 59 -10.86 8.03 22.58
CA THR A 59 -11.01 9.21 23.47
C THR A 59 -9.76 10.08 23.54
N ALA A 60 -8.57 9.49 23.38
CA ALA A 60 -7.30 10.21 23.47
C ALA A 60 -6.20 9.56 22.60
N PRO A 61 -6.39 9.53 21.27
CA PRO A 61 -5.30 9.11 20.38
C PRO A 61 -4.19 10.17 20.36
N THR A 62 -2.93 9.73 20.26
CA THR A 62 -1.76 10.59 20.05
C THR A 62 -1.81 11.27 18.69
N TYR A 63 -2.38 10.59 17.70
CA TYR A 63 -2.67 11.15 16.38
C TYR A 63 -4.06 10.73 15.92
N ASP A 64 -4.78 11.67 15.34
CA ASP A 64 -6.08 11.46 14.71
C ASP A 64 -6.13 12.22 13.39
N SER A 65 -6.40 11.51 12.30
CA SER A 65 -6.57 12.15 11.00
C SER A 65 -7.88 12.93 10.86
N GLY A 66 -8.84 12.72 11.77
CA GLY A 66 -10.25 12.98 11.50
C GLY A 66 -10.78 12.05 10.40
N THR A 67 -12.04 12.25 10.00
CA THR A 67 -12.60 11.55 8.84
C THR A 67 -12.05 12.17 7.57
N VAL A 68 -11.30 11.39 6.80
CA VAL A 68 -10.71 11.80 5.53
C VAL A 68 -11.20 10.90 4.40
N SER A 69 -11.13 11.38 3.16
CA SER A 69 -11.37 10.53 1.99
C SER A 69 -10.39 9.36 1.97
N ALA A 70 -10.86 8.16 1.64
CA ALA A 70 -10.00 7.00 1.47
C ALA A 70 -9.09 7.10 0.23
N GLY A 71 -9.34 8.06 -0.67
CA GLY A 71 -8.55 8.28 -1.88
C GLY A 71 -8.69 7.17 -2.93
N VAL A 72 -9.72 6.33 -2.81
CA VAL A 72 -9.93 5.19 -3.69
C VAL A 72 -10.29 5.68 -5.09
N ALA A 73 -9.53 5.25 -6.09
CA ALA A 73 -9.83 5.49 -7.50
C ALA A 73 -10.62 4.32 -8.09
N VAL A 74 -11.49 4.63 -9.07
CA VAL A 74 -12.33 3.64 -9.75
C VAL A 74 -11.46 2.51 -10.32
N GLY A 75 -11.81 1.28 -9.98
CA GLY A 75 -11.10 0.08 -10.44
C GLY A 75 -9.76 -0.19 -9.77
N ILE A 76 -9.27 0.64 -8.85
CA ILE A 76 -7.99 0.39 -8.16
C ILE A 76 -8.22 -0.35 -6.83
N GLY A 77 -9.27 -0.01 -6.07
CA GLY A 77 -9.59 -0.65 -4.80
C GLY A 77 -8.50 -0.47 -3.73
N GLN A 78 -7.76 0.64 -3.76
CA GLN A 78 -6.68 0.94 -2.81
C GLN A 78 -6.97 2.23 -2.06
N ALA A 79 -6.86 2.17 -0.74
CA ALA A 79 -6.85 3.32 0.14
C ALA A 79 -5.45 3.54 0.70
N LEU A 80 -5.10 4.80 0.94
CA LEU A 80 -3.80 5.19 1.49
C LEU A 80 -3.97 6.40 2.42
N HIS A 81 -3.37 6.31 3.59
CA HIS A 81 -3.16 7.46 4.45
C HIS A 81 -1.71 7.49 4.92
N VAL A 82 -1.04 8.62 4.71
CA VAL A 82 0.32 8.87 5.20
C VAL A 82 0.24 10.03 6.17
N MET A 83 0.66 9.79 7.42
CA MET A 83 0.66 10.80 8.46
C MET A 83 1.75 11.85 8.19
N PRO A 84 1.60 13.11 8.65
CA PRO A 84 2.58 14.17 8.39
C PRO A 84 3.91 13.97 9.16
N ALA A 85 3.86 13.36 10.35
CA ALA A 85 5.02 12.92 11.14
C ALA A 85 4.87 11.44 11.54
N ALA A 86 5.98 10.73 11.77
CA ALA A 86 5.90 9.37 12.33
C ALA A 86 5.51 9.46 13.81
N VAL A 87 4.63 8.57 14.27
CA VAL A 87 4.09 8.56 15.63
C VAL A 87 4.50 7.27 16.31
N SER A 88 5.25 7.36 17.41
CA SER A 88 5.66 6.18 18.18
C SER A 88 4.54 5.76 19.13
N ALA A 89 3.97 4.57 18.94
CA ALA A 89 2.87 4.06 19.76
C ALA A 89 2.71 2.54 19.67
N LEU A 90 1.83 1.98 20.52
CA LEU A 90 1.55 0.53 20.55
C LEU A 90 0.45 0.09 19.58
N ALA A 91 -0.40 1.01 19.13
CA ALA A 91 -1.56 0.64 18.33
C ALA A 91 -1.90 1.68 17.27
N MET A 92 -2.40 1.17 16.14
CA MET A 92 -3.05 1.93 15.09
C MET A 92 -4.46 1.35 14.86
N ARG A 93 -5.46 2.23 14.91
CA ARG A 93 -6.84 1.93 14.55
C ARG A 93 -7.21 2.66 13.26
N ILE A 94 -7.90 1.95 12.38
CA ILE A 94 -8.37 2.44 11.09
C ILE A 94 -9.87 2.21 11.07
N ASP A 95 -10.65 3.27 11.22
CA ASP A 95 -12.09 3.22 11.03
C ASP A 95 -12.39 3.46 9.56
N ILE A 96 -13.31 2.68 9.02
CA ILE A 96 -13.63 2.61 7.60
C ILE A 96 -15.14 2.77 7.48
N SER A 97 -15.57 3.63 6.57
CA SER A 97 -17.00 3.86 6.29
C SER A 97 -17.20 4.07 4.80
N ASP A 98 -18.00 3.21 4.18
CA ASP A 98 -18.34 3.25 2.76
C ASP A 98 -19.84 3.00 2.55
N PRO A 99 -20.71 3.95 2.94
CA PRO A 99 -22.15 3.74 2.95
C PRO A 99 -22.75 3.50 1.56
N ALA A 100 -22.04 3.88 0.49
CA ALA A 100 -22.44 3.70 -0.90
C ALA A 100 -21.90 2.40 -1.52
N ASN A 101 -21.33 1.48 -0.72
CA ASN A 101 -20.80 0.23 -1.22
C ASN A 101 -21.92 -0.65 -1.83
N PRO A 102 -21.91 -0.92 -3.15
CA PRO A 102 -22.97 -1.66 -3.82
C PRO A 102 -23.00 -3.14 -3.41
N ASP A 103 -21.89 -3.69 -2.92
CA ASP A 103 -21.82 -5.08 -2.47
C ASP A 103 -22.46 -5.24 -1.08
N GLY A 104 -22.65 -4.14 -0.33
CA GLY A 104 -23.29 -4.15 0.99
C GLY A 104 -22.43 -4.73 2.12
N TYR A 105 -21.13 -4.96 1.89
CA TYR A 105 -20.16 -5.39 2.90
C TYR A 105 -18.79 -4.77 2.59
N LEU A 106 -17.89 -4.75 3.56
CA LEU A 106 -16.49 -4.36 3.37
C LEU A 106 -15.64 -5.62 3.20
N ASN A 107 -14.80 -5.66 2.17
CA ASN A 107 -13.83 -6.72 1.93
C ASN A 107 -12.43 -6.12 1.76
N ILE A 108 -11.48 -6.55 2.60
CA ILE A 108 -10.11 -6.07 2.62
C ILE A 108 -9.15 -7.26 2.65
N PRO A 109 -8.61 -7.66 1.49
CA PRO A 109 -7.69 -8.79 1.40
C PRO A 109 -6.28 -8.51 1.95
N LEU A 110 -5.79 -7.28 1.80
CA LEU A 110 -4.42 -6.93 2.11
C LEU A 110 -4.34 -5.56 2.79
N ALA A 111 -3.52 -5.46 3.82
CA ALA A 111 -3.26 -4.20 4.51
C ALA A 111 -1.78 -4.03 4.82
N TYR A 112 -1.33 -2.78 4.76
CA TYR A 112 -0.07 -2.32 5.31
C TYR A 112 -0.38 -1.34 6.43
N ALA A 113 0.27 -1.48 7.58
CA ALA A 113 0.26 -0.49 8.65
C ALA A 113 1.63 -0.54 9.33
N GLY A 114 2.37 0.56 9.31
CA GLY A 114 3.72 0.51 9.84
C GLY A 114 4.56 1.75 9.58
N PRO A 115 5.89 1.64 9.72
CA PRO A 115 6.82 2.74 9.54
C PRO A 115 6.88 3.19 8.08
N GLY A 116 7.59 4.28 7.83
CA GLY A 116 7.80 4.80 6.50
C GLY A 116 8.95 5.79 6.54
N THR A 117 9.81 5.69 5.54
CA THR A 117 10.97 6.57 5.39
C THR A 117 10.78 7.36 4.11
N GLU A 118 10.85 8.68 4.23
CA GLU A 118 10.88 9.56 3.06
C GLU A 118 12.33 9.72 2.60
N CYS A 119 12.54 9.60 1.29
CA CYS A 119 13.85 9.79 0.71
C CYS A 119 13.78 10.89 -0.34
N SER A 120 14.59 11.94 -0.17
CA SER A 120 14.79 12.99 -1.16
C SER A 120 15.85 12.58 -2.19
N ILE A 121 15.73 11.37 -2.76
CA ILE A 121 16.60 10.86 -3.80
C ILE A 121 15.88 11.03 -5.13
N ALA A 122 16.58 11.58 -6.13
CA ALA A 122 16.07 11.60 -7.49
C ALA A 122 15.93 10.16 -7.98
N TYR A 123 14.74 9.79 -8.47
CA TYR A 123 14.51 8.48 -9.06
C TYR A 123 13.88 8.65 -10.44
N SER A 124 14.17 7.70 -11.33
CA SER A 124 13.34 7.44 -12.50
C SER A 124 12.61 6.13 -12.31
N SER A 125 11.51 5.97 -13.04
CA SER A 125 10.63 4.84 -12.81
C SER A 125 9.78 4.50 -14.00
N ASP A 126 9.53 3.21 -14.18
CA ASP A 126 8.54 2.68 -15.10
C ASP A 126 7.43 1.98 -14.32
N ALA A 127 6.22 2.53 -14.40
CA ALA A 127 5.03 1.94 -13.81
C ALA A 127 4.34 1.04 -14.82
N GLY A 128 3.99 -0.18 -14.42
CA GLY A 128 3.47 -1.18 -15.33
C GLY A 128 2.53 -2.17 -14.68
N LEU A 129 1.97 -3.02 -15.54
CA LEU A 129 1.18 -4.17 -15.13
C LEU A 129 1.91 -5.42 -15.57
N ASP A 130 2.27 -6.26 -14.61
CA ASP A 130 2.69 -7.62 -14.91
C ASP A 130 1.42 -8.43 -15.19
N VAL A 131 1.22 -8.76 -16.46
CA VAL A 131 0.05 -9.50 -16.94
C VAL A 131 0.52 -10.87 -17.39
N ARG A 132 0.02 -11.91 -16.71
CA ARG A 132 0.09 -13.29 -17.21
C ARG A 132 -1.24 -13.62 -17.86
N ARG A 133 -1.15 -14.17 -19.06
CA ARG A 133 -2.29 -14.47 -19.92
C ARG A 133 -2.06 -15.82 -20.62
N GLY A 134 -3.12 -16.62 -20.70
CA GLY A 134 -3.19 -17.79 -21.58
C GLY A 134 -3.87 -17.41 -22.88
N ASP A 135 -3.37 -17.94 -23.99
CA ASP A 135 -3.95 -17.74 -25.31
C ASP A 135 -4.42 -19.06 -25.88
N THR A 136 -5.71 -19.13 -26.24
CA THR A 136 -6.28 -20.28 -26.92
C THR A 136 -6.79 -19.85 -28.28
N THR A 137 -6.13 -20.29 -29.35
CA THR A 137 -6.53 -20.00 -30.72
C THR A 137 -7.45 -21.10 -31.25
N THR A 138 -8.64 -20.72 -31.72
CA THR A 138 -9.58 -21.63 -32.38
C THR A 138 -9.07 -22.05 -33.76
N ARG A 139 -9.63 -23.14 -34.32
CA ARG A 139 -9.35 -23.55 -35.71
C ARG A 139 -9.71 -22.48 -36.74
N GLY A 140 -10.62 -21.56 -36.42
CA GLY A 140 -11.00 -20.43 -37.27
C GLY A 140 -10.10 -19.20 -37.14
N GLY A 141 -9.02 -19.26 -36.34
CA GLY A 141 -8.08 -18.15 -36.15
C GLY A 141 -8.49 -17.11 -35.10
N GLN A 142 -9.66 -17.24 -34.49
CA GLN A 142 -10.07 -16.39 -33.37
C GLN A 142 -9.25 -16.76 -32.11
N VAL A 143 -8.64 -15.76 -31.47
CA VAL A 143 -7.85 -15.92 -30.24
C VAL A 143 -8.70 -15.56 -29.02
N PHE A 144 -8.85 -16.50 -28.10
CA PHE A 144 -9.44 -16.30 -26.79
C PHE A 144 -8.34 -16.03 -25.75
N VAL A 145 -8.66 -15.11 -24.85
CA VAL A 145 -7.74 -14.47 -23.90
C VAL A 145 -8.12 -14.89 -22.50
N ASP A 146 -7.34 -15.76 -21.88
CA ASP A 146 -7.53 -16.13 -20.49
C ASP A 146 -6.64 -15.26 -19.60
N ALA A 147 -7.25 -14.33 -18.87
CA ALA A 147 -6.54 -13.48 -17.93
C ALA A 147 -6.18 -14.27 -16.65
N LEU A 148 -4.94 -14.74 -16.54
CA LEU A 148 -4.49 -15.56 -15.41
C LEU A 148 -4.14 -14.72 -14.18
N SER A 149 -3.30 -13.70 -14.35
CA SER A 149 -2.94 -12.79 -13.25
C SER A 149 -2.58 -11.42 -13.77
N ARG A 150 -2.95 -10.37 -13.02
CA ARG A 150 -2.56 -9.00 -13.30
C ARG A 150 -2.11 -8.33 -12.00
N ALA A 151 -0.83 -7.97 -11.92
CA ALA A 151 -0.25 -7.29 -10.78
C ALA A 151 0.27 -5.91 -11.18
N ARG A 152 0.13 -4.91 -10.30
CA ARG A 152 0.73 -3.59 -10.49
C ARG A 152 2.17 -3.63 -9.98
N GLY A 153 3.09 -3.04 -10.73
CA GLY A 153 4.51 -3.01 -10.38
C GLY A 153 5.15 -1.67 -10.73
N TRP A 154 6.24 -1.36 -10.05
CA TRP A 154 7.13 -0.26 -10.34
C TRP A 154 8.55 -0.80 -10.49
N ASN A 155 9.20 -0.43 -11.58
CA ASN A 155 10.65 -0.55 -11.70
C ASN A 155 11.25 0.79 -11.30
N LEU A 156 12.09 0.79 -10.26
CA LEU A 156 12.68 2.01 -9.71
C LEU A 156 14.17 2.04 -9.99
N HIS A 157 14.63 3.16 -10.52
CA HIS A 157 16.04 3.48 -10.68
C HIS A 157 16.35 4.67 -9.78
N LEU A 158 17.07 4.40 -8.69
CA LEU A 158 17.53 5.44 -7.78
C LEU A 158 18.80 6.06 -8.35
N GLY A 159 18.85 7.40 -8.37
CA GLY A 159 20.03 8.16 -8.79
C GLY A 159 21.15 8.11 -7.76
N TYR A 160 22.07 9.07 -7.84
CA TYR A 160 23.18 9.16 -6.89
C TYR A 160 22.69 9.33 -5.45
N VAL A 161 23.21 8.47 -4.57
CA VAL A 161 22.88 8.46 -3.15
C VAL A 161 24.11 8.91 -2.35
N ARG A 162 23.90 9.78 -1.37
CA ARG A 162 24.96 10.25 -0.45
C ARG A 162 25.14 9.25 0.69
N ASP A 163 26.32 9.24 1.30
CA ASP A 163 26.68 8.28 2.36
C ASP A 163 25.66 8.18 3.51
N ALA A 164 25.04 9.31 3.90
CA ALA A 164 24.03 9.35 4.96
C ALA A 164 22.77 8.50 4.67
N THR A 165 22.53 8.12 3.41
CA THR A 165 21.35 7.34 3.00
C THR A 165 21.71 5.88 2.64
N LEU A 166 22.99 5.49 2.73
CA LEU A 166 23.42 4.12 2.48
C LEU A 166 22.83 3.11 3.46
N SER A 167 22.71 3.48 4.74
CA SER A 167 22.12 2.60 5.77
C SER A 167 20.67 2.23 5.47
N TRP A 168 19.90 3.15 4.88
CA TRP A 168 18.54 2.89 4.42
C TRP A 168 18.51 1.95 3.20
N LEU A 169 19.44 2.13 2.25
CA LEU A 169 19.57 1.21 1.12
C LEU A 169 19.93 -0.20 1.57
N ASP A 170 20.82 -0.35 2.56
CA ASP A 170 21.19 -1.67 3.09
C ASP A 170 19.98 -2.35 3.76
N GLN A 171 19.12 -1.59 4.45
CA GLN A 171 17.85 -2.11 4.99
C GLN A 171 16.88 -2.52 3.88
N LEU A 172 16.83 -1.76 2.78
CA LEU A 172 16.00 -2.07 1.62
C LEU A 172 16.48 -3.35 0.92
N GLU A 173 17.79 -3.49 0.71
CA GLU A 173 18.43 -4.70 0.16
C GLU A 173 18.16 -5.92 1.05
N ALA A 174 18.31 -5.79 2.37
CA ALA A 174 17.99 -6.86 3.32
C ALA A 174 16.50 -7.26 3.27
N THR A 175 15.60 -6.29 3.11
CA THR A 175 14.16 -6.54 2.94
C THR A 175 13.87 -7.29 1.65
N ALA A 176 14.54 -6.93 0.55
CA ALA A 176 14.43 -7.58 -0.75
C ALA A 176 14.94 -9.04 -0.69
N ALA A 177 16.07 -9.27 -0.03
CA ALA A 177 16.66 -10.61 0.14
C ALA A 177 15.73 -11.56 0.91
N GLN A 178 14.91 -11.04 1.82
CA GLN A 178 13.92 -11.81 2.58
C GLN A 178 12.58 -12.00 1.84
N GLY A 179 12.43 -11.45 0.63
CA GLY A 179 11.19 -11.55 -0.13
C GLY A 179 10.00 -10.93 0.58
N ARG A 180 10.20 -9.79 1.25
CA ARG A 180 9.12 -9.09 1.97
C ARG A 180 8.39 -8.10 1.09
N ASN A 181 7.12 -7.86 1.42
CA ASN A 181 6.33 -6.82 0.77
C ASN A 181 6.69 -5.44 1.32
N ILE A 182 6.70 -4.43 0.45
CA ILE A 182 6.82 -3.02 0.82
C ILE A 182 5.66 -2.23 0.25
N LEU A 183 5.34 -1.13 0.91
CA LEU A 183 4.48 -0.09 0.35
C LEU A 183 5.37 1.00 -0.25
N PHE A 184 5.35 1.15 -1.56
CA PHE A 184 5.98 2.25 -2.26
C PHE A 184 4.95 3.35 -2.53
N VAL A 185 5.25 4.58 -2.08
CA VAL A 185 4.43 5.77 -2.29
C VAL A 185 5.27 6.79 -3.08
N PRO A 186 5.00 6.98 -4.39
CA PRO A 186 5.82 7.85 -5.24
C PRO A 186 5.77 9.32 -4.80
N ARG A 187 4.56 9.78 -4.43
CA ARG A 187 4.33 11.17 -4.03
C ARG A 187 3.29 11.26 -2.93
N ILE A 188 3.71 11.77 -1.78
CA ILE A 188 2.85 11.98 -0.61
C ILE A 188 2.01 13.24 -0.82
N GLY A 189 0.75 13.21 -0.38
CA GLY A 189 -0.17 14.35 -0.48
C GLY A 189 -0.73 14.62 -1.88
N HIS A 190 -0.37 13.84 -2.90
CA HIS A 190 -0.96 13.96 -4.23
C HIS A 190 -2.37 13.35 -4.26
N ALA A 191 -3.31 13.95 -4.99
CA ALA A 191 -4.70 13.47 -5.06
C ALA A 191 -4.82 12.03 -5.59
N ARG A 192 -3.82 11.57 -6.36
CA ARG A 192 -3.73 10.21 -6.90
C ARG A 192 -2.76 9.30 -6.16
N ALA A 193 -2.27 9.71 -4.99
CA ALA A 193 -1.25 8.97 -4.25
C ALA A 193 -1.66 7.50 -4.01
N ALA A 194 -2.91 7.23 -3.63
CA ALA A 194 -3.40 5.86 -3.44
C ALA A 194 -3.38 5.04 -4.74
N SER A 195 -3.75 5.66 -5.88
CA SER A 195 -3.76 5.00 -7.18
C SER A 195 -2.39 4.82 -7.83
N GLU A 196 -1.40 5.61 -7.42
CA GLU A 196 -0.02 5.52 -7.91
C GLU A 196 0.81 4.57 -7.05
N SER A 197 0.52 4.51 -5.75
CA SER A 197 1.21 3.65 -4.78
C SER A 197 1.01 2.17 -5.09
N VAL A 198 2.02 1.37 -4.76
CA VAL A 198 1.98 -0.09 -4.91
C VAL A 198 2.41 -0.76 -3.62
N PHE A 199 1.58 -1.69 -3.16
CA PHE A 199 1.94 -2.65 -2.11
C PHE A 199 2.22 -4.00 -2.74
N GLY A 200 3.45 -4.48 -2.62
CA GLY A 200 3.88 -5.71 -3.27
C GLY A 200 5.28 -6.14 -2.89
N LEU A 201 5.70 -7.27 -3.46
CA LEU A 201 6.99 -7.87 -3.21
C LEU A 201 8.12 -6.95 -3.71
N LEU A 202 9.09 -6.69 -2.84
CA LEU A 202 10.32 -6.03 -3.27
C LEU A 202 11.27 -7.06 -3.88
N ASN A 203 11.56 -6.89 -5.17
CA ASN A 203 12.58 -7.70 -5.85
C ASN A 203 13.98 -7.10 -5.63
N PRO A 204 15.02 -7.95 -5.50
CA PRO A 204 16.40 -7.47 -5.39
C PRO A 204 16.81 -6.62 -6.61
N GLY A 205 17.40 -5.47 -6.33
CA GLY A 205 18.04 -4.61 -7.33
C GLY A 205 19.55 -4.80 -7.37
N ARG A 206 20.22 -4.16 -8.34
CA ARG A 206 21.68 -4.10 -8.40
C ARG A 206 22.16 -2.70 -7.99
N ARG A 207 23.07 -2.63 -7.02
CA ARG A 207 23.80 -1.41 -6.65
C ARG A 207 25.14 -1.36 -7.37
N GLY A 208 25.50 -0.17 -7.87
CA GLY A 208 26.79 0.10 -8.49
C GLY A 208 27.45 1.32 -7.85
N PHE A 209 28.78 1.35 -7.83
CA PHE A 209 29.56 2.50 -7.36
C PHE A 209 30.10 3.25 -8.57
N ALA A 210 29.81 4.54 -8.67
CA ALA A 210 30.44 5.39 -9.66
C ALA A 210 31.80 5.87 -9.12
N SER A 211 32.89 5.63 -9.87
CA SER A 211 34.15 6.29 -9.58
C SER A 211 34.01 7.77 -9.90
N VAL A 212 34.21 8.64 -8.91
CA VAL A 212 34.46 10.06 -9.19
C VAL A 212 35.90 10.13 -9.70
N ASN A 213 36.10 9.94 -11.00
CA ASN A 213 37.39 10.23 -11.61
C ASN A 213 37.59 11.75 -11.55
N GLY A 214 38.29 12.19 -10.51
CA GLY A 214 38.71 13.56 -10.30
C GLY A 214 39.63 14.02 -11.43
N ARG A 215 39.37 15.25 -11.89
CA ARG A 215 40.35 16.09 -12.60
C ARG A 215 41.55 16.37 -11.71
#